data_AF-A0A098YSL3-F1
#
_entry.id   AF-A0A098YSL3-F1
#
_cell.length_a   1.000
_cell.length_b   1.000
_cell.length_c   1.000
_cell.angle_alpha   90.00
_cell.angle_beta   90.00
_cell.angle_gamma   90.00
#
_symmetry.space_group_name_H-M   'P 1'
#
loop_
_entity.id
_entity.type
_entity.pdbx_description
1 polymer ?
#
loop_
_entity_poly.entity_id
_entity_poly.type
_entity_poly.pdbx_seq_one_letter_code
_entity_poly.pdbx_strand_id
1 'polypeptide(L)'
;NVIEKAERIESWLLDHPEHEEAKQSLAALRAATPIPIPFADLDFNLGERWIPAKVYGRFASEFFGTDIGVSYHSNMDEYSIVCDRKNANIWHKYAVQGEFRRYDGINLLKHALHNTIPDINKSKEVADKVTGEIKTIKVRDGHAIQIANAKIEEIRQGFIDWLGRTPDTFKQQLSDRYNRLFNCFVRPNFDGTHQTFPDLDLRQLGIADLYKSQKDAVWMLKTNGGGICDHEVGAGKTLIMCTAAYEMKRLGLSNKPMIIGLKANVFDIADTFRKAYPNAKVLYPGKNDFNKQNRQRIFNDIKNNDWDCIILTHEQFGMIPQALEIQEAIMQKELDSVEENLEVLRQQGRDISRGMLKGLEKRKQTLEAKLQNIQDSIAERKDDAVDFKMMGIDHLFVDESHQFKNLMFNTRHDRVSGLGNPDGSQRALNMLFAIRTIQERSGKDLGATFLSGTTISNSLTELYLLFKYLRPQALEKQGINSFDAWAAVFAKKSTDYEFSITNDIIQKERFRTFIKVPELAAFYAEVWE
;
A
#
# COMPACT_ATOMS: atom_id res chain seq x y z
N ASN A 1 -9.52 11.05 -9.37
CA ASN A 1 -8.88 12.31 -9.78
C ASN A 1 -9.78 13.08 -10.73
N VAL A 2 -10.55 14.05 -10.22
CA VAL A 2 -11.46 14.89 -11.02
C VAL A 2 -10.71 15.95 -11.83
N ILE A 3 -9.56 16.43 -11.32
CA ILE A 3 -8.72 17.43 -11.99
C ILE A 3 -8.11 16.84 -13.26
N GLU A 4 -7.45 15.68 -13.16
CA GLU A 4 -6.84 14.98 -14.31
C GLU A 4 -7.89 14.61 -15.36
N LYS A 5 -9.09 14.18 -14.93
CA LYS A 5 -10.21 13.90 -15.84
C LYS A 5 -10.68 15.16 -16.57
N ALA A 6 -10.79 16.29 -15.87
CA ALA A 6 -11.18 17.57 -16.45
C ALA A 6 -10.13 18.06 -17.47
N GLU A 7 -8.84 18.06 -17.11
CA GLU A 7 -7.74 18.45 -18.00
C GLU A 7 -7.71 17.59 -19.27
N ARG A 8 -7.96 16.27 -19.15
CA ARG A 8 -8.02 15.37 -20.31
C ARG A 8 -9.19 15.68 -21.25
N ILE A 9 -10.38 15.92 -20.70
CA ILE A 9 -11.55 16.28 -21.52
C ILE A 9 -11.35 17.66 -22.16
N GLU A 10 -10.80 18.62 -21.42
CA GLU A 10 -10.47 19.95 -21.94
C GLU A 10 -9.49 19.87 -23.11
N SER A 11 -8.42 19.09 -22.98
CA SER A 11 -7.47 18.85 -24.07
C SER A 11 -8.13 18.19 -25.28
N TRP A 12 -9.05 17.24 -25.07
CA TRP A 12 -9.74 16.55 -26.16
C TRP A 12 -10.78 17.43 -26.87
N LEU A 13 -11.43 18.34 -26.14
CA LEU A 13 -12.38 19.32 -26.67
C LEU A 13 -11.71 20.38 -27.55
N LEU A 14 -10.39 20.59 -27.44
CA LEU A 14 -9.66 21.44 -28.40
C LEU A 14 -9.79 20.92 -29.83
N ASP A 15 -9.80 19.60 -30.00
CA ASP A 15 -9.97 18.93 -31.30
C ASP A 15 -11.44 18.63 -31.64
N HIS A 16 -12.34 18.66 -30.65
CA HIS A 16 -13.77 18.31 -30.78
C HIS A 16 -14.69 19.36 -30.15
N PRO A 17 -14.63 20.63 -30.61
CA PRO A 17 -15.26 21.76 -29.91
C PRO A 17 -16.80 21.72 -29.91
N GLU A 18 -17.43 20.95 -30.79
CA GLU A 18 -18.89 20.84 -30.89
C GLU A 18 -19.48 19.65 -30.11
N HIS A 19 -18.65 18.89 -29.37
CA HIS A 19 -19.13 17.71 -28.65
C HIS A 19 -19.83 18.06 -27.31
N GLU A 20 -21.15 18.25 -27.36
CA GLU A 20 -21.95 18.73 -26.22
C GLU A 20 -21.87 17.87 -24.95
N GLU A 21 -21.90 16.54 -25.07
CA GLU A 21 -21.84 15.64 -23.90
C GLU A 21 -20.49 15.75 -23.15
N ALA A 22 -19.43 16.06 -23.90
CA ALA A 22 -18.09 16.23 -23.32
C ALA A 22 -17.99 17.59 -22.62
N LYS A 23 -18.63 18.64 -23.15
CA LYS A 23 -18.76 19.94 -22.45
C LYS A 23 -19.55 19.80 -21.15
N GLN A 24 -20.66 19.06 -21.17
CA GLN A 24 -21.47 18.77 -19.97
C GLN A 24 -20.65 18.01 -18.93
N SER A 25 -19.91 16.99 -19.35
CA SER A 25 -19.02 16.22 -18.48
C SER A 25 -17.91 17.09 -17.87
N LEU A 26 -17.29 17.97 -18.67
CA LEU A 26 -16.29 18.92 -18.19
C LEU A 26 -16.86 19.88 -17.15
N ALA A 27 -18.05 20.43 -17.39
CA ALA A 27 -18.74 21.31 -16.44
C ALA A 27 -19.03 20.59 -15.11
N ALA A 28 -19.50 19.34 -15.16
CA ALA A 28 -19.74 18.53 -13.97
C ALA A 28 -18.44 18.25 -13.19
N LEU A 29 -17.35 17.91 -13.87
CA LEU A 29 -16.04 17.68 -13.23
C LEU A 29 -15.47 18.95 -12.59
N ARG A 30 -15.61 20.10 -13.25
CA ARG A 30 -15.20 21.40 -12.69
C ARG A 30 -16.02 21.77 -11.46
N ALA A 31 -17.34 21.56 -11.50
CA ALA A 31 -18.21 21.79 -10.35
C ALA A 31 -17.92 20.84 -9.17
N ALA A 32 -17.49 19.61 -9.47
CA ALA A 32 -17.09 18.64 -8.46
C ALA A 32 -15.66 18.83 -7.95
N THR A 33 -14.84 19.69 -8.56
CA THR A 33 -13.44 19.89 -8.15
C THR A 33 -13.39 20.42 -6.71
N PRO A 34 -12.66 19.76 -5.79
CA PRO A 34 -12.54 20.22 -4.42
C PRO A 34 -12.02 21.65 -4.35
N ILE A 35 -12.45 22.38 -3.32
CA ILE A 35 -11.88 23.70 -3.01
C ILE A 35 -10.38 23.51 -2.77
N PRO A 36 -9.50 24.23 -3.50
CA PRO A 36 -8.06 24.10 -3.31
C PRO A 36 -7.67 24.47 -1.87
N ILE A 37 -6.88 23.61 -1.24
CA ILE A 37 -6.33 23.86 0.09
C ILE A 37 -5.19 24.87 -0.06
N PRO A 38 -5.29 26.06 0.56
CA PRO A 38 -4.24 27.05 0.48
C PRO A 38 -3.02 26.60 1.28
N PHE A 39 -1.84 27.13 0.94
CA PHE A 39 -0.60 26.79 1.62
C PHE A 39 -0.65 26.92 3.14
N ALA A 40 -1.38 27.91 3.67
CA ALA A 40 -1.50 28.16 5.10
C ALA A 40 -2.21 27.04 5.88
N ASP A 41 -3.04 26.24 5.19
CA ASP A 41 -3.80 25.13 5.78
C ASP A 41 -3.11 23.78 5.54
N LEU A 42 -1.96 23.76 4.86
CA LEU A 42 -1.20 22.54 4.60
C LEU A 42 -0.20 22.24 5.71
N ASP A 43 -0.30 21.03 6.27
CA ASP A 43 0.69 20.50 7.19
C ASP A 43 1.87 19.88 6.43
N PHE A 44 3.07 20.42 6.62
CA PHE A 44 4.30 19.93 5.98
C PHE A 44 5.19 19.18 6.96
N ASN A 45 5.70 18.03 6.54
CA ASN A 45 6.82 17.34 7.17
C ASN A 45 8.05 17.37 6.27
N LEU A 46 9.23 17.44 6.89
CA LEU A 46 10.49 17.28 6.16
C LEU A 46 10.59 15.84 5.64
N GLY A 47 10.83 15.73 4.34
CA GLY A 47 11.05 14.45 3.67
C GLY A 47 9.80 13.83 3.03
N GLU A 48 8.66 14.51 2.97
CA GLU A 48 7.52 14.09 2.14
C GLU A 48 7.91 13.91 0.67
N ARG A 49 7.62 12.73 0.10
CA ARG A 49 8.18 12.27 -1.19
C ARG A 49 7.62 13.00 -2.39
N TRP A 50 6.44 13.60 -2.24
CA TRP A 50 5.82 14.41 -3.28
C TRP A 50 6.53 15.77 -3.45
N ILE A 51 7.25 16.26 -2.43
CA ILE A 51 8.02 17.50 -2.51
C ILE A 51 9.34 17.21 -3.24
N PRO A 52 9.71 17.99 -4.28
CA PRO A 52 10.94 17.74 -5.03
C PRO A 52 12.20 17.81 -4.14
N ALA A 53 13.11 16.84 -4.29
CA ALA A 53 14.35 16.75 -3.49
C ALA A 53 15.20 18.04 -3.53
N LYS A 54 15.18 18.78 -4.64
CA LYS A 54 15.86 20.07 -4.78
C LYS A 54 15.38 21.12 -3.78
N VAL A 55 14.13 21.04 -3.32
CA VAL A 55 13.59 21.91 -2.27
C VAL A 55 14.31 21.64 -0.95
N TYR A 56 14.50 20.36 -0.61
CA TYR A 56 15.26 19.97 0.58
C TYR A 56 16.73 20.37 0.49
N GLY A 57 17.34 20.30 -0.69
CA GLY A 57 18.70 20.80 -0.91
C GLY A 57 18.84 22.30 -0.66
N ARG A 58 17.90 23.11 -1.16
CA ARG A 58 17.88 24.57 -0.90
C ARG A 58 17.72 24.89 0.59
N PHE A 59 16.73 24.27 1.23
CA PHE A 59 16.55 24.39 2.68
C PHE A 59 17.82 24.01 3.45
N ALA A 60 18.38 22.82 3.19
CA ALA A 60 19.56 22.34 3.88
C ALA A 60 20.75 23.28 3.68
N SER A 61 20.91 23.81 2.47
CA SER A 61 22.01 24.71 2.15
C SER A 61 21.96 26.00 2.98
N GLU A 62 20.76 26.59 3.09
CA GLU A 62 20.53 27.78 3.92
C GLU A 62 20.65 27.47 5.42
N PHE A 63 20.07 26.35 5.87
CA PHE A 63 20.06 25.95 7.27
C PHE A 63 21.47 25.70 7.82
N PHE A 64 22.31 25.00 7.04
CA PHE A 64 23.68 24.69 7.43
C PHE A 64 24.68 25.79 7.02
N GLY A 65 24.34 26.67 6.09
CA GLY A 65 25.22 27.73 5.59
C GLY A 65 26.37 27.20 4.72
N THR A 66 26.10 26.18 3.89
CA THR A 66 27.02 25.61 2.91
C THR A 66 26.23 24.94 1.79
N ASP A 67 26.81 24.70 0.62
CA ASP A 67 26.10 24.07 -0.49
C ASP A 67 25.83 22.57 -0.21
N ILE A 68 24.56 22.17 -0.28
CA ILE A 68 24.11 20.81 -0.03
C ILE A 68 23.17 20.37 -1.16
N GLY A 69 23.63 19.40 -1.94
CA GLY A 69 22.83 18.70 -2.94
C GLY A 69 22.03 17.57 -2.29
N VAL A 70 20.73 17.50 -2.60
CA VAL A 70 19.86 16.38 -2.19
C VAL A 70 19.20 15.78 -3.42
N SER A 71 19.36 14.47 -3.59
CA SER A 71 18.63 13.67 -4.58
C SER A 71 17.82 12.57 -3.89
N TYR A 72 16.73 12.16 -4.53
CA TYR A 72 15.83 11.12 -4.03
C TYR A 72 15.72 9.99 -5.06
N HIS A 73 15.85 8.76 -4.58
CA HIS A 73 15.75 7.53 -5.34
C HIS A 73 14.43 6.83 -4.98
N SER A 74 13.41 6.98 -5.85
CA SER A 74 12.03 6.56 -5.59
C SER A 74 11.84 5.04 -5.46
N ASN A 75 12.64 4.24 -6.15
CA ASN A 75 12.57 2.77 -6.08
C ASN A 75 12.99 2.24 -4.70
N MET A 76 13.86 2.99 -4.02
CA MET A 76 14.43 2.64 -2.72
C MET A 76 13.76 3.34 -1.56
N ASP A 77 13.08 4.44 -1.85
CA ASP A 77 12.76 5.46 -0.86
C ASP A 77 14.00 6.01 -0.13
N GLU A 78 15.09 6.27 -0.86
CA GLU A 78 16.38 6.69 -0.29
C GLU A 78 16.77 8.11 -0.72
N TYR A 79 17.36 8.89 0.21
CA TYR A 79 17.95 10.19 -0.10
C TYR A 79 19.48 10.08 -0.14
N SER A 80 20.07 10.65 -1.19
CA SER A 80 21.50 10.87 -1.29
C SER A 80 21.80 12.34 -1.03
N ILE A 81 22.77 12.62 -0.16
CA ILE A 81 23.14 13.97 0.25
C ILE A 81 24.62 14.18 -0.06
N VAL A 82 24.90 15.20 -0.87
CA VAL A 82 26.25 15.60 -1.26
C VAL A 82 26.56 16.94 -0.63
N CYS A 83 27.71 17.04 0.04
CA CYS A 83 28.19 18.24 0.69
C CYS A 83 29.72 18.29 0.59
N ASP A 84 30.23 19.04 -0.39
CA ASP A 84 31.67 19.08 -0.69
C ASP A 84 32.49 19.76 0.42
N ARG A 85 31.88 20.72 1.12
CA ARG A 85 32.54 21.51 2.18
C ARG A 85 31.69 21.55 3.44
N LYS A 86 32.02 20.68 4.40
CA LYS A 86 31.41 20.68 5.73
C LYS A 86 31.99 21.81 6.59
N ASN A 87 31.13 22.58 7.25
CA ASN A 87 31.50 23.72 8.11
C ASN A 87 31.25 23.41 9.61
N ALA A 88 31.43 24.42 10.48
CA ALA A 88 31.23 24.27 11.92
C ALA A 88 29.78 23.92 12.32
N ASN A 89 28.78 24.36 11.55
CA ASN A 89 27.39 23.98 11.81
C ASN A 89 27.20 22.47 11.65
N ILE A 90 27.82 21.86 10.64
CA ILE A 90 27.73 20.43 10.39
C ILE A 90 28.60 19.63 11.38
N TRP A 91 29.83 20.06 11.64
CA TRP A 91 30.78 19.29 12.45
C TRP A 91 30.57 19.39 13.96
N HIS A 92 29.93 20.47 14.44
CA HIS A 92 29.83 20.78 15.85
C HIS A 92 28.40 21.13 16.28
N LYS A 93 27.75 22.14 15.66
CA LYS A 93 26.43 22.61 16.10
C LYS A 93 25.37 21.51 15.99
N TYR A 94 25.26 20.89 14.83
CA TYR A 94 24.33 19.80 14.53
C TYR A 94 25.05 18.45 14.52
N ALA A 95 25.88 18.19 15.52
CA ALA A 95 26.56 16.91 15.65
C ALA A 95 26.32 16.28 17.02
N VAL A 96 26.33 14.95 17.06
CA VAL A 96 26.32 14.15 18.30
C VAL A 96 27.52 13.23 18.32
N GLN A 97 28.31 13.30 19.38
CA GLN A 97 29.43 12.40 19.60
C GLN A 97 28.92 11.15 20.33
N GLY A 98 28.87 10.01 19.63
CA GLY A 98 28.74 8.70 20.27
C GLY A 98 30.10 8.14 20.67
N GLU A 99 30.10 7.06 21.45
CA GLU A 99 31.33 6.39 21.89
C GLU A 99 32.16 5.85 20.71
N PHE A 100 31.48 5.27 19.70
CA PHE A 100 32.16 4.61 18.58
C PHE A 100 32.30 5.48 17.32
N ARG A 101 31.46 6.51 17.16
CA ARG A 101 31.49 7.41 16.00
C ARG A 101 30.79 8.74 16.29
N ARG A 102 31.09 9.76 15.48
CA ARG A 102 30.35 11.02 15.42
C ARG A 102 29.22 10.92 14.40
N TYR A 103 28.06 11.46 14.75
CA TYR A 103 26.93 11.66 13.85
C TYR A 103 26.85 13.16 13.55
N ASP A 104 27.33 13.57 12.38
CA ASP A 104 27.39 14.98 11.97
C ASP A 104 26.06 15.50 11.41
N GLY A 105 26.01 16.79 11.06
CA GLY A 105 24.79 17.44 10.57
C GLY A 105 24.20 16.81 9.30
N ILE A 106 25.04 16.23 8.43
CA ILE A 106 24.58 15.54 7.23
C ILE A 106 23.94 14.20 7.59
N ASN A 107 24.54 13.46 8.53
CA ASN A 107 23.94 12.23 9.06
C ASN A 107 22.58 12.53 9.73
N LEU A 108 22.49 13.59 10.54
CA LEU A 108 21.24 13.97 11.20
C LEU A 108 20.19 14.47 10.20
N LEU A 109 20.57 15.23 9.16
CA LEU A 109 19.68 15.64 8.08
C LEU A 109 19.10 14.42 7.34
N LYS A 110 19.92 13.41 7.05
CA LYS A 110 19.45 12.16 6.43
C LYS A 110 18.40 11.46 7.29
N HIS A 111 18.67 11.34 8.59
CA HIS A 111 17.68 10.82 9.55
C HIS A 111 16.41 11.67 9.63
N ALA A 112 16.54 12.99 9.52
CA ALA A 112 15.40 13.91 9.51
C ALA A 112 14.50 13.70 8.28
N LEU A 113 15.08 13.60 7.07
CA LEU A 113 14.38 13.31 5.81
C LEU A 113 13.69 11.93 5.81
N HIS A 114 14.31 10.94 6.44
CA HIS A 114 13.75 9.59 6.55
C HIS A 114 12.79 9.39 7.71
N ASN A 115 12.53 10.42 8.51
CA ASN A 115 11.75 10.32 9.73
C ASN A 115 12.27 9.21 10.69
N THR A 116 13.58 9.11 10.87
CA THR A 116 14.25 8.11 11.73
C THR A 116 15.16 8.80 12.75
N ILE A 117 15.66 8.03 13.71
CA ILE A 117 16.67 8.45 14.68
C ILE A 117 17.86 7.49 14.58
N PRO A 118 19.12 7.97 14.63
CA PRO A 118 20.28 7.11 14.64
C PRO A 118 20.28 6.16 15.83
N ASP A 119 20.70 4.91 15.60
CA ASP A 119 21.00 4.01 16.70
C ASP A 119 22.40 4.30 17.24
N ILE A 120 22.48 4.80 18.48
CA ILE A 120 23.73 5.13 19.16
C ILE A 120 23.88 4.17 20.34
N ASN A 121 25.01 3.46 20.36
CA ASN A 121 25.34 2.49 21.38
C ASN A 121 26.58 2.93 22.16
N LYS A 122 26.68 2.46 23.39
CA LYS A 122 27.82 2.59 24.29
C LYS A 122 28.20 1.23 24.88
N SER A 123 29.43 1.11 25.35
CA SER A 123 29.90 -0.06 26.08
C SER A 123 29.32 -0.05 27.50
N LYS A 124 28.88 -1.22 27.98
CA LYS A 124 28.49 -1.45 29.37
C LYS A 124 29.12 -2.75 29.85
N GLU A 125 29.83 -2.67 30.95
CA GLU A 125 30.34 -3.83 31.65
C GLU A 125 29.21 -4.50 32.44
N VAL A 126 29.02 -5.80 32.24
CA VAL A 126 28.04 -6.61 32.93
C VAL A 126 28.74 -7.85 33.47
N ALA A 127 28.59 -8.11 34.77
CA ALA A 127 29.08 -9.33 35.40
C ALA A 127 28.19 -10.51 34.99
N ASP A 128 28.80 -11.59 34.52
CA ASP A 128 28.13 -12.85 34.26
C ASP A 128 27.58 -13.43 35.57
N LYS A 129 26.27 -13.66 35.63
CA LYS A 129 25.59 -14.13 36.85
C LYS A 129 26.03 -15.54 37.28
N VAL A 130 26.65 -16.31 36.39
CA VAL A 130 27.07 -17.69 36.63
C VAL A 130 28.58 -17.78 36.87
N THR A 131 29.39 -17.09 36.08
CA THR A 131 30.86 -17.18 36.18
C THR A 131 31.51 -16.04 36.95
N GLY A 132 30.80 -14.93 37.21
CA GLY A 132 31.35 -13.72 37.84
C GLY A 132 32.28 -12.91 36.94
N GLU A 133 32.54 -13.36 35.70
CA GLU A 133 33.40 -12.65 34.75
C GLU A 133 32.72 -11.37 34.23
N ILE A 134 33.48 -10.28 34.18
CA ILE A 134 33.01 -9.01 33.60
C ILE A 134 33.07 -9.12 32.08
N LYS A 135 31.89 -9.07 31.43
CA LYS A 135 31.76 -9.02 29.97
C LYS A 135 31.36 -7.63 29.54
N THR A 136 32.03 -7.09 28.52
CA THR A 136 31.63 -5.84 27.89
C THR A 136 30.58 -6.13 26.82
N ILE A 137 29.39 -5.57 26.99
CA ILE A 137 28.30 -5.64 26.01
C ILE A 137 28.02 -4.26 25.43
N LYS A 138 27.45 -4.20 24.23
CA LYS A 138 26.93 -2.96 23.65
C LYS A 138 25.49 -2.76 24.10
N VAL A 139 25.21 -1.62 24.69
CA VAL A 139 23.86 -1.19 25.08
C VAL A 139 23.55 0.16 24.45
N ARG A 140 22.27 0.51 24.34
CA ARG A 140 21.87 1.79 23.76
C ARG A 140 22.28 2.95 24.66
N ASP A 141 22.76 4.02 24.05
CA ASP A 141 23.05 5.27 24.74
C ASP A 141 21.84 6.20 24.65
N GLY A 142 20.89 6.04 25.56
CA GLY A 142 19.65 6.83 25.59
C GLY A 142 19.89 8.34 25.61
N HIS A 143 20.95 8.80 26.27
CA HIS A 143 21.28 10.22 26.35
C HIS A 143 21.73 10.78 24.98
N ALA A 144 22.67 10.10 24.31
CA ALA A 144 23.11 10.50 22.97
C ALA A 144 21.97 10.43 21.94
N ILE A 145 21.12 9.40 22.03
CA ILE A 145 19.92 9.25 21.19
C ILE A 145 18.97 10.43 21.39
N GLN A 146 18.72 10.84 22.65
CA GLN A 146 17.84 11.96 22.96
C GLN A 146 18.38 13.29 22.41
N ILE A 147 19.69 13.52 22.51
CA ILE A 147 20.34 14.71 21.91
C ILE A 147 20.21 14.68 20.39
N ALA A 148 20.44 13.52 19.76
CA ALA A 148 20.30 13.37 18.31
C ALA A 148 18.86 13.65 17.87
N ASN A 149 17.87 13.13 18.60
CA ASN A 149 16.46 13.40 18.34
C ASN A 149 16.14 14.89 18.44
N ALA A 150 16.59 15.58 19.50
CA ALA A 150 16.36 17.01 19.66
C ALA A 150 16.91 17.84 18.49
N LYS A 151 18.11 17.50 18.01
CA LYS A 151 18.72 18.16 16.83
C LYS A 151 17.98 17.83 15.53
N ILE A 152 17.49 16.61 15.38
CA ILE A 152 16.67 16.21 14.22
C ILE A 152 15.36 16.99 14.20
N GLU A 153 14.67 17.13 15.35
CA GLU A 153 13.46 17.94 15.44
C GLU A 153 13.74 19.42 15.17
N GLU A 154 14.89 19.96 15.59
CA GLU A 154 15.30 21.33 15.24
C GLU A 154 15.47 21.51 13.72
N ILE A 155 16.06 20.52 13.03
CA ILE A 155 16.17 20.53 11.56
C ILE A 155 14.77 20.48 10.92
N ARG A 156 13.88 19.62 11.41
CA ARG A 156 12.51 19.50 10.87
C ARG A 156 11.69 20.77 11.08
N GLN A 157 11.76 21.37 12.26
CA GLN A 157 11.09 22.64 12.53
C GLN A 157 11.68 23.76 11.68
N GLY A 158 13.02 23.78 11.53
CA GLY A 158 13.70 24.73 10.66
C GLY A 158 13.21 24.68 9.21
N PHE A 159 12.85 23.49 8.69
CA PHE A 159 12.25 23.35 7.36
C PHE A 159 10.87 24.01 7.27
N ILE A 160 10.01 23.81 8.27
CA ILE A 160 8.67 24.42 8.33
C ILE A 160 8.80 25.95 8.42
N ASP A 161 9.69 26.45 9.27
CA ASP A 161 9.91 27.89 9.42
C ASP A 161 10.52 28.52 8.15
N TRP A 162 11.39 27.77 7.44
CA TRP A 162 11.97 28.19 6.17
C TRP A 162 10.91 28.26 5.08
N LEU A 163 10.04 27.23 4.97
CA LEU A 163 8.90 27.22 4.06
C LEU A 163 8.01 28.45 4.27
N GLY A 164 7.73 28.84 5.53
CA GLY A 164 6.96 30.04 5.86
C GLY A 164 7.57 31.35 5.33
N ARG A 165 8.90 31.40 5.16
CA ARG A 165 9.66 32.57 4.67
C ARG A 165 9.88 32.56 3.16
N THR A 166 9.51 31.50 2.45
CA THR A 166 9.63 31.44 0.99
C THR A 166 8.65 32.39 0.28
N PRO A 167 8.94 32.81 -0.96
CA PRO A 167 8.05 33.67 -1.74
C PRO A 167 6.66 33.04 -1.95
N ASP A 168 5.63 33.86 -2.04
CA ASP A 168 4.25 33.38 -2.21
C ASP A 168 4.04 32.59 -3.50
N THR A 169 4.79 32.89 -4.57
CA THR A 169 4.79 32.11 -5.81
C THR A 169 5.26 30.67 -5.59
N PHE A 170 6.25 30.46 -4.73
CA PHE A 170 6.74 29.13 -4.38
C PHE A 170 5.72 28.37 -3.51
N LYS A 171 5.10 29.07 -2.56
CA LYS A 171 4.02 28.52 -1.73
C LYS A 171 2.83 28.07 -2.57
N GLN A 172 2.42 28.88 -3.56
CA GLN A 172 1.36 28.54 -4.52
C GLN A 172 1.72 27.31 -5.35
N GLN A 173 2.95 27.22 -5.88
CA GLN A 173 3.38 26.04 -6.64
C GLN A 173 3.33 24.75 -5.80
N LEU A 174 3.71 24.82 -4.52
CA LEU A 174 3.62 23.68 -3.61
C LEU A 174 2.16 23.31 -3.31
N SER A 175 1.29 24.28 -3.03
CA SER A 175 -0.13 24.00 -2.78
C SER A 175 -0.82 23.44 -4.01
N ASP A 176 -0.56 23.97 -5.21
CA ASP A 176 -1.15 23.46 -6.46
C ASP A 176 -0.73 22.02 -6.72
N ARG A 177 0.55 21.71 -6.50
CA ARG A 177 1.07 20.36 -6.61
C ARG A 177 0.40 19.42 -5.61
N TYR A 178 0.27 19.83 -4.34
CA TYR A 178 -0.42 19.03 -3.34
C TYR A 178 -1.87 18.76 -3.72
N ASN A 179 -2.61 19.79 -4.15
CA ASN A 179 -4.01 19.66 -4.54
C ASN A 179 -4.19 18.72 -5.74
N ARG A 180 -3.31 18.78 -6.74
CA ARG A 180 -3.32 17.87 -7.89
C ARG A 180 -3.07 16.40 -7.53
N LEU A 181 -2.30 16.14 -6.47
CA LEU A 181 -1.93 14.78 -6.04
C LEU A 181 -2.89 14.19 -5.01
N PHE A 182 -3.35 14.99 -4.06
CA PHE A 182 -4.08 14.52 -2.87
C PHE A 182 -5.51 15.06 -2.79
N ASN A 183 -5.71 16.38 -2.95
CA ASN A 183 -7.04 17.00 -2.93
C ASN A 183 -7.70 17.02 -4.33
N CYS A 184 -7.80 15.85 -4.94
CA CYS A 184 -8.36 15.67 -6.29
C CYS A 184 -9.33 14.48 -6.38
N PHE A 185 -9.65 13.87 -5.25
CA PHE A 185 -10.61 12.77 -5.14
C PHE A 185 -11.88 13.27 -4.45
N VAL A 186 -13.01 12.79 -4.93
CA VAL A 186 -14.33 13.24 -4.46
C VAL A 186 -15.16 11.99 -4.31
N ARG A 187 -15.76 11.79 -3.13
CA ARG A 187 -16.62 10.62 -2.90
C ARG A 187 -17.74 10.61 -3.95
N PRO A 188 -17.80 9.60 -4.84
CA PRO A 188 -18.92 9.46 -5.74
C PRO A 188 -20.17 9.12 -4.92
N ASN A 189 -21.32 9.70 -5.28
CA ASN A 189 -22.58 9.28 -4.70
C ASN A 189 -23.08 8.05 -5.47
N PHE A 190 -22.90 6.86 -4.90
CA PHE A 190 -23.32 5.61 -5.52
C PHE A 190 -24.82 5.32 -5.27
N ASP A 191 -25.71 6.12 -5.85
CA ASP A 191 -27.15 5.85 -5.78
C ASP A 191 -27.53 4.74 -6.77
N GLY A 192 -27.76 3.54 -6.23
CA GLY A 192 -28.11 2.35 -6.99
C GLY A 192 -29.61 2.14 -7.20
N THR A 193 -30.47 3.06 -6.77
CA THR A 193 -31.95 2.89 -6.82
C THR A 193 -32.50 2.78 -8.24
N HIS A 194 -31.78 3.35 -9.22
CA HIS A 194 -32.12 3.29 -10.64
C HIS A 194 -31.82 1.92 -11.28
N GLN A 195 -31.13 1.02 -10.58
CA GLN A 195 -30.74 -0.27 -11.13
C GLN A 195 -31.91 -1.23 -11.19
N THR A 196 -31.92 -2.01 -12.27
CA THR A 196 -32.72 -3.23 -12.40
C THR A 196 -31.80 -4.43 -12.29
N PHE A 197 -32.32 -5.53 -11.74
CA PHE A 197 -31.60 -6.79 -11.59
C PHE A 197 -32.35 -7.90 -12.36
N PRO A 198 -32.12 -8.01 -13.68
CA PRO A 198 -32.67 -9.11 -14.47
C PRO A 198 -32.29 -10.46 -13.87
N ASP A 199 -33.18 -11.43 -14.01
CA ASP A 199 -32.99 -12.82 -13.56
C ASP A 199 -32.85 -13.04 -12.04
N LEU A 200 -32.89 -11.97 -11.24
CA LEU A 200 -32.90 -12.06 -9.78
C LEU A 200 -34.25 -12.57 -9.27
N ASP A 201 -34.26 -13.79 -8.72
CA ASP A 201 -35.47 -14.40 -8.16
C ASP A 201 -35.71 -13.98 -6.70
N LEU A 202 -36.39 -12.84 -6.56
CA LEU A 202 -36.79 -12.29 -5.27
C LEU A 202 -37.72 -13.24 -4.49
N ARG A 203 -38.55 -14.04 -5.19
CA ARG A 203 -39.50 -14.96 -4.55
C ARG A 203 -38.76 -16.11 -3.88
N GLN A 204 -37.79 -16.70 -4.57
CA GLN A 204 -37.01 -17.81 -4.03
C GLN A 204 -36.06 -17.36 -2.90
N LEU A 205 -35.62 -16.11 -2.95
CA LEU A 205 -34.88 -15.46 -1.85
C LEU A 205 -35.78 -15.09 -0.66
N GLY A 206 -37.11 -15.08 -0.82
CA GLY A 206 -38.05 -14.73 0.24
C GLY A 206 -38.03 -13.24 0.61
N ILE A 207 -37.60 -12.37 -0.31
CA ILE A 207 -37.51 -10.92 -0.10
C ILE A 207 -38.40 -10.17 -1.10
N ALA A 208 -38.83 -8.95 -0.74
CA ALA A 208 -39.63 -8.12 -1.64
C ALA A 208 -38.78 -7.41 -2.69
N ASP A 209 -37.59 -6.96 -2.31
CA ASP A 209 -36.60 -6.27 -3.15
C ASP A 209 -35.25 -6.27 -2.40
N LEU A 210 -34.17 -5.91 -3.10
CA LEU A 210 -32.88 -5.61 -2.47
C LEU A 210 -32.97 -4.33 -1.64
N TYR A 211 -32.25 -4.28 -0.52
CA TYR A 211 -32.11 -3.04 0.25
C TYR A 211 -31.38 -1.97 -0.56
N LYS A 212 -31.69 -0.70 -0.29
CA LYS A 212 -31.02 0.43 -0.96
C LYS A 212 -29.48 0.32 -0.85
N SER A 213 -28.94 0.05 0.34
CA SER A 213 -27.50 -0.13 0.54
C SER A 213 -26.89 -1.26 -0.30
N GLN A 214 -27.64 -2.35 -0.53
CA GLN A 214 -27.17 -3.44 -1.40
C GLN A 214 -27.12 -2.98 -2.86
N LYS A 215 -28.11 -2.20 -3.31
CA LYS A 215 -28.11 -1.63 -4.65
C LYS A 215 -26.96 -0.63 -4.80
N ASP A 216 -26.77 0.26 -3.84
CA ASP A 216 -25.70 1.26 -3.81
C ASP A 216 -24.31 0.58 -3.89
N ALA A 217 -24.08 -0.46 -3.08
CA ALA A 217 -22.87 -1.28 -3.14
C ALA A 217 -22.66 -1.93 -4.52
N VAL A 218 -23.68 -2.59 -5.09
CA VAL A 218 -23.56 -3.21 -6.41
C VAL A 218 -23.29 -2.17 -7.50
N TRP A 219 -23.84 -0.96 -7.37
CA TRP A 219 -23.56 0.14 -8.30
C TRP A 219 -22.11 0.61 -8.22
N MET A 220 -21.57 0.78 -7.01
CA MET A 220 -20.15 1.08 -6.79
C MET A 220 -19.27 0.03 -7.47
N LEU A 221 -19.52 -1.25 -7.19
CA LEU A 221 -18.67 -2.34 -7.67
C LEU A 221 -18.64 -2.43 -9.20
N LYS A 222 -19.78 -2.21 -9.86
CA LYS A 222 -19.87 -2.13 -11.32
C LYS A 222 -19.12 -0.94 -11.89
N THR A 223 -19.31 0.24 -11.29
CA THR A 223 -18.73 1.50 -11.79
C THR A 223 -17.20 1.50 -11.65
N ASN A 224 -16.71 1.00 -10.52
CA ASN A 224 -15.30 1.01 -10.18
C ASN A 224 -14.53 -0.21 -10.72
N GLY A 225 -15.20 -1.34 -10.93
CA GLY A 225 -14.54 -2.62 -11.22
C GLY A 225 -13.95 -3.27 -9.96
N GLY A 226 -14.60 -3.09 -8.81
CA GLY A 226 -14.16 -3.58 -7.51
C GLY A 226 -14.26 -2.54 -6.40
N GLY A 227 -13.74 -2.86 -5.22
CA GLY A 227 -13.81 -1.98 -4.05
C GLY A 227 -13.80 -2.72 -2.72
N ILE A 228 -14.33 -2.07 -1.70
CA ILE A 228 -14.40 -2.52 -0.32
C ILE A 228 -15.84 -2.32 0.15
N CYS A 229 -16.49 -3.39 0.60
CA CYS A 229 -17.82 -3.32 1.20
C CYS A 229 -17.72 -3.64 2.70
N ASP A 230 -17.79 -2.60 3.54
CA ASP A 230 -17.64 -2.70 5.00
C ASP A 230 -18.98 -2.64 5.73
N HIS A 231 -19.91 -3.52 5.34
CA HIS A 231 -21.19 -3.59 6.05
C HIS A 231 -21.09 -4.38 7.35
N GLU A 232 -22.00 -4.18 8.29
CA GLU A 232 -22.05 -5.04 9.48
C GLU A 232 -22.41 -6.49 9.13
N VAL A 233 -22.08 -7.42 10.04
CA VAL A 233 -22.51 -8.83 9.92
C VAL A 233 -24.05 -8.86 9.86
N GLY A 234 -24.61 -9.52 8.85
CA GLY A 234 -26.06 -9.58 8.64
C GLY A 234 -26.63 -8.54 7.67
N ALA A 235 -25.86 -7.57 7.19
CA ALA A 235 -26.31 -6.58 6.21
C ALA A 235 -26.50 -7.14 4.78
N GLY A 236 -26.30 -8.44 4.57
CA GLY A 236 -26.53 -9.11 3.29
C GLY A 236 -25.37 -9.05 2.29
N LYS A 237 -24.12 -9.03 2.77
CA LYS A 237 -22.89 -9.12 1.94
C LYS A 237 -22.91 -10.28 0.96
N THR A 238 -23.44 -11.43 1.39
CA THR A 238 -23.60 -12.61 0.52
C THR A 238 -24.42 -12.27 -0.72
N LEU A 239 -25.54 -11.57 -0.55
CA LEU A 239 -26.41 -11.19 -1.66
C LEU A 239 -25.76 -10.11 -2.53
N ILE A 240 -25.00 -9.18 -1.95
CA ILE A 240 -24.17 -8.21 -2.69
C ILE A 240 -23.17 -8.95 -3.57
N MET A 241 -22.41 -9.93 -3.05
CA MET A 241 -21.46 -10.70 -3.83
C MET A 241 -22.12 -11.44 -4.99
N CYS A 242 -23.22 -12.16 -4.72
CA CYS A 242 -23.91 -12.92 -5.75
C CYS A 242 -24.47 -12.00 -6.85
N THR A 243 -25.12 -10.92 -6.45
CA THR A 243 -25.73 -9.94 -7.36
C THR A 243 -24.68 -9.19 -8.16
N ALA A 244 -23.62 -8.70 -7.52
CA ALA A 244 -22.54 -8.00 -8.20
C ALA A 244 -21.80 -8.92 -9.19
N ALA A 245 -21.46 -10.15 -8.79
CA ALA A 245 -20.79 -11.10 -9.68
C ALA A 245 -21.61 -11.38 -10.93
N TYR A 246 -22.91 -11.68 -10.76
CA TYR A 246 -23.81 -11.94 -11.88
C TYR A 246 -23.99 -10.71 -12.79
N GLU A 247 -24.27 -9.55 -12.20
CA GLU A 247 -24.49 -8.32 -12.96
C GLU A 247 -23.24 -7.84 -13.70
N MET A 248 -22.07 -7.93 -13.07
CA MET A 248 -20.80 -7.61 -13.73
C MET A 248 -20.55 -8.51 -14.92
N LYS A 249 -20.90 -9.81 -14.83
CA LYS A 249 -20.83 -10.72 -15.97
C LYS A 249 -21.85 -10.41 -17.06
N ARG A 250 -23.11 -10.24 -16.69
CA ARG A 250 -24.21 -9.93 -17.61
C ARG A 250 -23.93 -8.67 -18.43
N LEU A 251 -23.28 -7.67 -17.82
CA LEU A 251 -22.90 -6.41 -18.46
C LEU A 251 -21.55 -6.45 -19.19
N GLY A 252 -20.83 -7.58 -19.17
CA GLY A 252 -19.52 -7.72 -19.80
C GLY A 252 -18.39 -6.95 -19.10
N LEU A 253 -18.59 -6.55 -17.84
CA LEU A 253 -17.57 -5.88 -17.02
C LEU A 253 -16.55 -6.87 -16.44
N SER A 254 -16.97 -8.13 -16.25
CA SER A 254 -16.15 -9.28 -15.89
C SER A 254 -16.62 -10.47 -16.73
N ASN A 255 -15.72 -11.38 -17.09
CA ASN A 255 -16.08 -12.57 -17.85
C ASN A 255 -16.23 -13.79 -16.93
N LYS A 256 -15.41 -13.90 -15.89
CA LYS A 256 -15.39 -15.07 -15.01
C LYS A 256 -15.07 -14.64 -13.57
N PRO A 257 -16.08 -14.16 -12.83
CA PRO A 257 -15.90 -13.77 -11.44
C PRO A 257 -15.72 -15.02 -10.54
N MET A 258 -14.94 -14.86 -9.48
CA MET A 258 -14.76 -15.87 -8.45
C MET A 258 -15.04 -15.28 -7.07
N ILE A 259 -15.87 -15.95 -6.29
CA ILE A 259 -16.11 -15.66 -4.87
C ILE A 259 -15.28 -16.63 -4.04
N ILE A 260 -14.54 -16.10 -3.07
CA ILE A 260 -13.85 -16.89 -2.07
C ILE A 260 -14.33 -16.53 -0.67
N GLY A 261 -14.42 -17.52 0.21
CA GLY A 261 -14.84 -17.29 1.59
C GLY A 261 -14.36 -18.36 2.57
N LEU A 262 -14.81 -18.22 3.82
CA LEU A 262 -14.54 -19.23 4.84
C LEU A 262 -15.26 -20.54 4.50
N LYS A 263 -14.65 -21.66 4.90
CA LYS A 263 -15.20 -23.00 4.69
C LYS A 263 -16.59 -23.20 5.28
N ALA A 264 -16.91 -22.51 6.38
CA ALA A 264 -18.24 -22.53 6.97
C ALA A 264 -19.28 -21.78 6.13
N ASN A 265 -18.86 -20.78 5.35
CA ASN A 265 -19.76 -19.84 4.66
C ASN A 265 -19.99 -20.18 3.19
N VAL A 266 -19.02 -20.83 2.51
CA VAL A 266 -19.10 -21.05 1.05
C VAL A 266 -20.32 -21.85 0.60
N PHE A 267 -20.83 -22.75 1.45
CA PHE A 267 -22.06 -23.48 1.17
C PHE A 267 -23.26 -22.53 1.14
N ASP A 268 -23.39 -21.67 2.15
CA ASP A 268 -24.47 -20.69 2.25
C ASP A 268 -24.39 -19.65 1.12
N ILE A 269 -23.16 -19.26 0.71
CA ILE A 269 -22.95 -18.40 -0.46
C ILE A 269 -23.45 -19.10 -1.72
N ALA A 270 -23.09 -20.36 -1.95
CA ALA A 270 -23.51 -21.11 -3.13
C ALA A 270 -25.02 -21.35 -3.17
N ASP A 271 -25.64 -21.70 -2.04
CA ASP A 271 -27.09 -21.85 -1.92
C ASP A 271 -27.82 -20.52 -2.17
N THR A 272 -27.30 -19.41 -1.62
CA THR A 272 -27.84 -18.07 -1.87
C THR A 272 -27.72 -17.69 -3.34
N PHE A 273 -26.58 -17.94 -3.99
CA PHE A 273 -26.40 -17.66 -5.42
C PHE A 273 -27.40 -18.45 -6.26
N ARG A 274 -27.57 -19.75 -5.98
CA ARG A 274 -28.52 -20.61 -6.69
C ARG A 274 -29.96 -20.16 -6.52
N LYS A 275 -30.36 -19.68 -5.34
CA LYS A 275 -31.69 -19.10 -5.11
C LYS A 275 -31.87 -17.76 -5.80
N ALA A 276 -30.82 -16.91 -5.79
CA ALA A 276 -30.85 -15.60 -6.41
C ALA A 276 -30.93 -15.71 -7.94
N TYR A 277 -30.19 -16.63 -8.55
CA TYR A 277 -30.10 -16.80 -10.00
C TYR A 277 -30.16 -18.30 -10.38
N PRO A 278 -31.36 -18.90 -10.46
CA PRO A 278 -31.52 -20.35 -10.65
C PRO A 278 -30.95 -20.91 -11.95
N ASN A 279 -30.85 -20.05 -12.98
CA ASN A 279 -30.33 -20.40 -14.30
C ASN A 279 -28.82 -20.15 -14.44
N ALA A 280 -28.15 -19.60 -13.43
CA ALA A 280 -26.72 -19.32 -13.48
C ALA A 280 -25.89 -20.61 -13.35
N LYS A 281 -24.86 -20.73 -14.19
CA LYS A 281 -23.84 -21.78 -14.14
C LYS A 281 -22.85 -21.45 -13.03
N VAL A 282 -23.10 -21.97 -11.83
CA VAL A 282 -22.21 -21.78 -10.68
C VAL A 282 -21.39 -23.04 -10.42
N LEU A 283 -20.06 -22.89 -10.34
CA LEU A 283 -19.16 -23.95 -9.92
C LEU A 283 -18.87 -23.82 -8.42
N TYR A 284 -19.30 -24.82 -7.65
CA TYR A 284 -18.99 -24.93 -6.21
C TYR A 284 -18.49 -26.36 -5.90
N PRO A 285 -17.18 -26.58 -5.85
CA PRO A 285 -16.61 -27.89 -5.59
C PRO A 285 -16.69 -28.27 -4.10
N GLY A 286 -17.13 -29.50 -3.82
CA GLY A 286 -17.21 -30.04 -2.47
C GLY A 286 -15.83 -30.28 -1.84
N LYS A 287 -15.82 -30.52 -0.53
CA LYS A 287 -14.58 -30.74 0.26
C LYS A 287 -13.71 -31.88 -0.28
N ASN A 288 -14.33 -32.93 -0.83
CA ASN A 288 -13.62 -34.11 -1.34
C ASN A 288 -13.12 -33.94 -2.78
N ASP A 289 -13.58 -32.91 -3.49
CA ASP A 289 -13.29 -32.70 -4.91
C ASP A 289 -11.91 -32.04 -5.11
N PHE A 290 -11.36 -31.39 -4.06
CA PHE A 290 -10.08 -30.69 -4.09
C PHE A 290 -8.87 -31.51 -3.59
N ASN A 291 -8.94 -32.84 -3.68
CA ASN A 291 -7.76 -33.67 -3.44
C ASN A 291 -6.73 -33.55 -4.59
N LYS A 292 -5.50 -34.04 -4.40
CA LYS A 292 -4.41 -33.91 -5.37
C LYS A 292 -4.72 -34.50 -6.75
N GLN A 293 -5.51 -35.57 -6.80
CA GLN A 293 -5.88 -36.27 -8.04
C GLN A 293 -7.00 -35.52 -8.78
N ASN A 294 -7.99 -35.01 -8.06
CA ASN A 294 -9.20 -34.41 -8.62
C ASN A 294 -9.07 -32.90 -8.90
N ARG A 295 -8.19 -32.18 -8.20
CA ARG A 295 -8.05 -30.73 -8.39
C ARG A 295 -7.62 -30.32 -9.80
N GLN A 296 -6.83 -31.15 -10.49
CA GLN A 296 -6.44 -30.86 -11.88
C GLN A 296 -7.62 -30.90 -12.83
N ARG A 297 -8.58 -31.80 -12.58
CA ARG A 297 -9.84 -31.80 -13.31
C ARG A 297 -10.62 -30.51 -13.07
N ILE A 298 -10.75 -30.08 -11.81
CA ILE A 298 -11.44 -28.81 -11.46
C ILE A 298 -10.76 -27.62 -12.13
N PHE A 299 -9.43 -27.55 -12.13
CA PHE A 299 -8.69 -26.46 -12.77
C PHE A 299 -8.95 -26.41 -14.27
N ASN A 300 -8.97 -27.57 -14.94
CA ASN A 300 -9.37 -27.66 -16.33
C ASN A 300 -10.84 -27.31 -16.56
N ASP A 301 -11.73 -27.71 -15.66
CA ASP A 301 -13.16 -27.36 -15.73
C ASP A 301 -13.38 -25.85 -15.58
N ILE A 302 -12.63 -25.19 -14.69
CA ILE A 302 -12.63 -23.73 -14.56
C ILE A 302 -12.13 -23.08 -15.85
N LYS A 303 -11.01 -23.55 -16.40
CA LYS A 303 -10.38 -23.00 -17.61
C LYS A 303 -11.30 -23.12 -18.83
N ASN A 304 -11.80 -24.32 -19.10
CA ASN A 304 -12.42 -24.68 -20.37
C ASN A 304 -13.92 -24.37 -20.45
N ASN A 305 -14.58 -24.06 -19.32
CA ASN A 305 -16.01 -23.74 -19.31
C ASN A 305 -16.26 -22.27 -18.99
N ASP A 306 -17.39 -21.80 -19.51
CA ASP A 306 -17.93 -20.47 -19.25
C ASP A 306 -18.86 -20.51 -18.02
N TRP A 307 -18.27 -20.31 -16.85
CA TRP A 307 -18.96 -20.27 -15.56
C TRP A 307 -19.45 -18.86 -15.26
N ASP A 308 -20.69 -18.73 -14.80
CA ASP A 308 -21.23 -17.44 -14.36
C ASP A 308 -20.59 -16.96 -13.06
N CYS A 309 -20.26 -17.89 -12.17
CA CYS A 309 -19.46 -17.63 -10.98
C CYS A 309 -18.77 -18.92 -10.50
N ILE A 310 -17.58 -18.77 -9.92
CA ILE A 310 -16.87 -19.85 -9.24
C ILE A 310 -16.84 -19.54 -7.74
N ILE A 311 -17.13 -20.52 -6.88
CA ILE A 311 -17.16 -20.34 -5.43
C ILE A 311 -16.18 -21.33 -4.79
N LEU A 312 -15.18 -20.80 -4.08
CA LEU A 312 -14.13 -21.59 -3.42
C LEU A 312 -13.93 -21.18 -1.96
N THR A 313 -13.40 -22.08 -1.15
CA THR A 313 -12.84 -21.69 0.15
C THR A 313 -11.51 -20.96 -0.01
N HIS A 314 -11.11 -20.18 1.00
CA HIS A 314 -9.77 -19.59 1.06
C HIS A 314 -8.65 -20.65 0.92
N GLU A 315 -8.86 -21.84 1.49
CA GLU A 315 -7.91 -22.96 1.39
C GLU A 315 -7.80 -23.47 -0.05
N GLN A 316 -8.95 -23.69 -0.72
CA GLN A 316 -9.00 -24.14 -2.11
C GLN A 316 -8.38 -23.11 -3.06
N PHE A 317 -8.66 -21.81 -2.86
CA PHE A 317 -8.02 -20.73 -3.60
C PHE A 317 -6.49 -20.72 -3.42
N GLY A 318 -6.01 -20.94 -2.18
CA GLY A 318 -4.58 -21.06 -1.89
C GLY A 318 -3.89 -22.25 -2.55
N MET A 319 -4.64 -23.22 -3.07
CA MET A 319 -4.11 -24.36 -3.84
C MET A 319 -4.02 -24.09 -5.35
N ILE A 320 -4.60 -22.98 -5.84
CA ILE A 320 -4.51 -22.61 -7.25
C ILE A 320 -3.09 -22.10 -7.55
N PRO A 321 -2.36 -22.72 -8.49
CA PRO A 321 -1.06 -22.21 -8.93
C PRO A 321 -1.20 -20.80 -9.50
N GLN A 322 -0.34 -19.88 -9.05
CA GLN A 322 -0.26 -18.53 -9.60
C GLN A 322 0.65 -18.51 -10.82
N ALA A 323 0.39 -17.61 -11.77
CA ALA A 323 1.22 -17.45 -12.96
C ALA A 323 2.66 -17.10 -12.57
N LEU A 324 3.61 -17.93 -13.02
CA LEU A 324 5.02 -17.80 -12.65
C LEU A 324 5.62 -16.48 -13.15
N GLU A 325 5.17 -16.00 -14.31
CA GLU A 325 5.61 -14.74 -14.91
C GLU A 325 5.23 -13.54 -14.04
N ILE A 326 4.06 -13.59 -13.38
CA ILE A 326 3.61 -12.56 -12.44
C ILE A 326 4.44 -12.60 -11.15
N GLN A 327 4.72 -13.81 -10.65
CA GLN A 327 5.58 -13.99 -9.49
C GLN A 327 6.99 -13.46 -9.78
N GLU A 328 7.56 -13.81 -10.93
CA GLU A 328 8.86 -13.34 -11.40
C GLU A 328 8.87 -11.81 -11.49
N ALA A 329 7.90 -11.19 -12.19
CA ALA A 329 7.86 -9.74 -12.34
C ALA A 329 7.80 -8.99 -11.00
N ILE A 330 7.02 -9.49 -10.04
CA ILE A 330 6.92 -8.87 -8.70
C ILE A 330 8.22 -9.07 -7.91
N MET A 331 8.80 -10.28 -7.94
CA MET A 331 10.03 -10.58 -7.22
C MET A 331 11.24 -9.86 -7.83
N GLN A 332 11.27 -9.72 -9.17
CA GLN A 332 12.29 -8.98 -9.91
C GLN A 332 12.22 -7.49 -9.56
N LYS A 333 11.03 -6.89 -9.55
CA LYS A 333 10.87 -5.49 -9.13
C LYS A 333 11.37 -5.24 -7.69
N GLU A 334 11.14 -6.20 -6.79
CA GLU A 334 11.68 -6.14 -5.43
C GLU A 334 13.21 -6.34 -5.40
N LEU A 335 13.76 -7.22 -6.25
CA LEU A 335 15.21 -7.43 -6.38
C LEU A 335 15.90 -6.18 -6.93
N ASP A 336 15.41 -5.62 -8.03
CA ASP A 336 15.93 -4.39 -8.67
C ASP A 336 16.00 -3.26 -7.64
N SER A 337 14.94 -3.09 -6.85
CA SER A 337 14.91 -2.13 -5.74
C SER A 337 16.03 -2.39 -4.72
N VAL A 338 16.28 -3.65 -4.34
CA VAL A 338 17.35 -4.02 -3.39
C VAL A 338 18.75 -3.85 -3.99
N GLU A 339 18.94 -4.12 -5.27
CA GLU A 339 20.23 -3.97 -5.95
C GLU A 339 20.61 -2.51 -6.12
N GLU A 340 19.66 -1.70 -6.61
CA GLU A 340 19.84 -0.26 -6.73
C GLU A 340 20.16 0.32 -5.33
N ASN A 341 19.45 -0.13 -4.28
CA ASN A 341 19.75 0.20 -2.87
C ASN A 341 21.21 -0.06 -2.49
N LEU A 342 21.72 -1.26 -2.82
CA LEU A 342 23.10 -1.61 -2.53
C LEU A 342 24.09 -0.74 -3.31
N GLU A 343 23.78 -0.40 -4.56
CA GLU A 343 24.63 0.45 -5.39
C GLU A 343 24.74 1.87 -4.83
N VAL A 344 23.61 2.52 -4.53
CA VAL A 344 23.61 3.87 -3.93
C VAL A 344 24.35 3.88 -2.61
N LEU A 345 24.14 2.87 -1.77
CA LEU A 345 24.89 2.72 -0.52
C LEU A 345 26.40 2.58 -0.80
N ARG A 346 26.81 1.72 -1.75
CA ARG A 346 28.25 1.59 -2.09
C ARG A 346 28.86 2.90 -2.59
N GLN A 347 28.12 3.67 -3.37
CA GLN A 347 28.55 4.99 -3.87
C GLN A 347 28.68 6.03 -2.74
N GLN A 348 27.85 5.94 -1.69
CA GLN A 348 27.88 6.85 -0.53
C GLN A 348 29.06 6.60 0.45
N GLY A 349 29.85 5.53 0.27
CA GLY A 349 31.12 5.34 0.99
C GLY A 349 31.03 4.85 2.45
N ARG A 350 32.00 5.23 3.29
CA ARG A 350 32.36 4.55 4.57
C ARG A 350 31.43 4.77 5.77
N ASP A 351 30.41 5.63 5.68
CA ASP A 351 29.56 5.98 6.83
C ASP A 351 28.35 5.05 7.06
N ILE A 352 28.23 4.00 6.25
CA ILE A 352 27.10 3.07 6.29
C ILE A 352 27.31 1.99 7.34
N SER A 353 26.24 1.69 8.08
CA SER A 353 26.20 0.57 9.01
C SER A 353 26.47 -0.74 8.26
N ARG A 354 27.56 -1.44 8.60
CA ARG A 354 27.87 -2.79 8.10
C ARG A 354 26.70 -3.76 8.29
N GLY A 355 25.87 -3.56 9.33
CA GLY A 355 24.68 -4.37 9.58
C GLY A 355 23.56 -4.15 8.54
N MET A 356 23.38 -2.90 8.10
CA MET A 356 22.40 -2.56 7.06
C MET A 356 22.81 -3.14 5.71
N LEU A 357 24.09 -2.99 5.32
CA LEU A 357 24.65 -3.62 4.12
C LEU A 357 24.46 -5.14 4.15
N LYS A 358 24.86 -5.79 5.25
CA LYS A 358 24.69 -7.24 5.41
C LYS A 358 23.21 -7.67 5.35
N GLY A 359 22.30 -6.87 5.89
CA GLY A 359 20.86 -7.12 5.82
C GLY A 359 20.32 -7.07 4.39
N LEU A 360 20.70 -6.04 3.63
CA LEU A 360 20.33 -5.90 2.21
C LEU A 360 20.97 -7.00 1.35
N GLU A 361 22.23 -7.36 1.58
CA GLU A 361 22.90 -8.47 0.88
C GLU A 361 22.21 -9.81 1.16
N LYS A 362 21.83 -10.08 2.41
CA LYS A 362 21.06 -11.30 2.76
C LYS A 362 19.69 -11.31 2.06
N ARG A 363 19.02 -10.16 2.03
CA ARG A 363 17.73 -10.02 1.34
C ARG A 363 17.88 -10.24 -0.16
N LYS A 364 18.90 -9.66 -0.78
CA LYS A 364 19.26 -9.87 -2.19
C LYS A 364 19.42 -11.36 -2.48
N GLN A 365 20.27 -12.06 -1.72
CA GLN A 365 20.48 -13.51 -1.87
C GLN A 365 19.18 -14.32 -1.72
N THR A 366 18.30 -13.91 -0.82
CA THR A 366 17.00 -14.57 -0.62
C THR A 366 16.08 -14.37 -1.82
N LEU A 367 16.05 -13.17 -2.40
CA LEU A 367 15.27 -12.86 -3.60
C LEU A 367 15.84 -13.55 -4.84
N GLU A 368 17.16 -13.53 -5.03
CA GLU A 368 17.86 -14.25 -6.11
C GLU A 368 17.56 -15.75 -6.06
N ALA A 369 17.65 -16.37 -4.88
CA ALA A 369 17.31 -17.79 -4.73
C ALA A 369 15.83 -18.08 -5.05
N LYS A 370 14.91 -17.18 -4.67
CA LYS A 370 13.48 -17.33 -5.03
C LYS A 370 13.26 -17.17 -6.53
N LEU A 371 13.88 -16.19 -7.15
CA LEU A 371 13.79 -15.95 -8.59
C LEU A 371 14.37 -17.12 -9.38
N GLN A 372 15.53 -17.65 -8.99
CA GLN A 372 16.10 -18.83 -9.62
C GLN A 372 15.13 -20.02 -9.55
N ASN A 373 14.54 -20.28 -8.38
CA ASN A 373 13.53 -21.35 -8.24
C ASN A 373 12.29 -21.12 -9.15
N ILE A 374 11.86 -19.87 -9.31
CA ILE A 374 10.75 -19.52 -10.21
C ILE A 374 11.16 -19.77 -11.67
N GLN A 375 12.36 -19.33 -12.07
CA GLN A 375 12.89 -19.51 -13.42
C GLN A 375 13.10 -20.99 -13.77
N ASP A 376 13.62 -21.77 -12.83
CA ASP A 376 13.73 -23.23 -12.98
C ASP A 376 12.33 -23.86 -13.14
N SER A 377 11.35 -23.41 -12.34
CA SER A 377 9.96 -23.87 -12.47
C SER A 377 9.32 -23.47 -13.79
N ILE A 378 9.69 -22.33 -14.37
CA ILE A 378 9.27 -21.89 -15.71
C ILE A 378 9.90 -22.79 -16.77
N ALA A 379 11.19 -23.11 -16.66
CA ALA A 379 11.92 -23.95 -17.61
C ALA A 379 11.44 -25.41 -17.60
N GLU A 380 11.08 -25.94 -16.43
CA GLU A 380 10.52 -27.28 -16.25
C GLU A 380 8.99 -27.33 -16.45
N ARG A 381 8.36 -26.18 -16.72
CA ARG A 381 6.91 -26.08 -16.87
C ARG A 381 6.44 -26.96 -18.02
N LYS A 382 5.48 -27.84 -17.73
CA LYS A 382 4.78 -28.61 -18.74
C LYS A 382 3.62 -27.78 -19.31
N ASP A 383 3.37 -27.91 -20.62
CA ASP A 383 2.32 -27.18 -21.34
C ASP A 383 0.89 -27.43 -20.79
N ASP A 384 0.68 -28.53 -20.07
CA ASP A 384 -0.61 -28.91 -19.47
C ASP A 384 -0.87 -28.26 -18.09
N ALA A 385 0.10 -27.54 -17.52
CA ALA A 385 -0.03 -26.94 -16.19
C ALA A 385 -0.90 -25.68 -16.18
N VAL A 386 -2.16 -25.84 -15.74
CA VAL A 386 -3.13 -24.74 -15.58
C VAL A 386 -2.81 -23.89 -14.34
N ASP A 387 -2.71 -22.57 -14.55
CA ASP A 387 -2.55 -21.57 -13.48
C ASP A 387 -3.75 -20.59 -13.44
N PHE A 388 -3.72 -19.68 -12.46
CA PHE A 388 -4.74 -18.65 -12.28
C PHE A 388 -4.95 -17.77 -13.51
N LYS A 389 -3.88 -17.41 -14.24
CA LYS A 389 -3.96 -16.57 -15.45
C LYS A 389 -4.70 -17.31 -16.56
N MET A 390 -4.37 -18.58 -16.79
CA MET A 390 -5.00 -19.45 -17.78
C MET A 390 -6.46 -19.79 -17.47
N MET A 391 -6.85 -19.81 -16.19
CA MET A 391 -8.24 -20.03 -15.78
C MET A 391 -9.21 -18.95 -16.30
N GLY A 392 -8.68 -17.77 -16.64
CA GLY A 392 -9.46 -16.66 -17.19
C GLY A 392 -10.28 -15.89 -16.16
N ILE A 393 -9.98 -16.07 -14.86
CA ILE A 393 -10.61 -15.29 -13.78
C ILE A 393 -10.18 -13.83 -13.92
N ASP A 394 -11.15 -12.92 -13.86
CA ASP A 394 -10.92 -11.48 -14.05
C ASP A 394 -11.60 -10.59 -13.00
N HIS A 395 -12.23 -11.20 -11.98
CA HIS A 395 -12.65 -10.49 -10.78
C HIS A 395 -12.70 -11.41 -9.57
N LEU A 396 -12.25 -10.92 -8.41
CA LEU A 396 -12.28 -11.65 -7.14
C LEU A 396 -13.22 -10.98 -6.13
N PHE A 397 -14.17 -11.70 -5.58
CA PHE A 397 -14.89 -11.32 -4.37
C PHE A 397 -14.29 -12.08 -3.19
N VAL A 398 -13.79 -11.37 -2.20
CA VAL A 398 -13.10 -11.93 -1.04
C VAL A 398 -13.94 -11.67 0.20
N ASP A 399 -14.75 -12.66 0.59
CA ASP A 399 -15.43 -12.69 1.87
C ASP A 399 -14.41 -12.87 3.00
N GLU A 400 -14.64 -12.22 4.14
CA GLU A 400 -13.69 -12.15 5.25
C GLU A 400 -12.26 -11.76 4.83
N SER A 401 -12.17 -10.70 4.04
CA SER A 401 -10.91 -10.16 3.48
C SER A 401 -9.86 -9.80 4.54
N HIS A 402 -10.26 -9.57 5.79
CA HIS A 402 -9.34 -9.36 6.93
C HIS A 402 -8.34 -10.54 7.10
N GLN A 403 -8.66 -11.74 6.60
CA GLN A 403 -7.74 -12.89 6.59
C GLN A 403 -6.52 -12.70 5.69
N PHE A 404 -6.51 -11.69 4.82
CA PHE A 404 -5.45 -11.39 3.86
C PHE A 404 -4.71 -10.07 4.15
N LYS A 405 -4.93 -9.46 5.33
CA LYS A 405 -4.35 -8.16 5.71
C LYS A 405 -2.84 -8.18 5.96
N ASN A 406 -2.26 -9.34 6.24
CA ASN A 406 -0.82 -9.49 6.52
C ASN A 406 0.00 -9.63 5.23
N LEU A 407 -0.06 -8.62 4.36
CA LEU A 407 0.75 -8.54 3.14
C LEU A 407 2.15 -8.01 3.43
N MET A 408 3.15 -8.49 2.69
CA MET A 408 4.53 -8.04 2.85
C MET A 408 4.70 -6.56 2.49
N PHE A 409 5.53 -5.85 3.24
CA PHE A 409 5.89 -4.45 2.97
C PHE A 409 7.30 -4.15 3.48
N ASN A 410 7.90 -3.11 2.92
CA ASN A 410 9.25 -2.68 3.27
C ASN A 410 9.17 -1.43 4.13
N THR A 411 9.97 -1.38 5.19
CA THR A 411 10.10 -0.21 6.05
C THR A 411 11.50 -0.12 6.66
N ARG A 412 12.02 1.10 6.77
CA ARG A 412 13.22 1.45 7.56
C ARG A 412 12.89 1.60 9.05
N HIS A 413 11.61 1.55 9.42
CA HIS A 413 11.13 1.72 10.79
C HIS A 413 11.03 0.39 11.55
N ASP A 414 12.15 -0.35 11.59
CA ASP A 414 12.28 -1.69 12.18
C ASP A 414 11.93 -1.78 13.69
N ARG A 415 11.95 -0.64 14.39
CA ARG A 415 11.70 -0.54 15.85
C ARG A 415 10.39 0.15 16.20
N VAL A 416 9.59 0.52 15.21
CA VAL A 416 8.27 1.08 15.47
C VAL A 416 7.31 -0.05 15.81
N SER A 417 6.73 0.02 17.00
CA SER A 417 5.78 -0.99 17.45
C SER A 417 4.44 -0.85 16.72
N GLY A 418 3.79 -1.99 16.42
CA GLY A 418 2.44 -2.01 15.83
C GLY A 418 2.39 -2.03 14.30
N LEU A 419 3.54 -2.13 13.62
CA LEU A 419 3.60 -2.23 12.16
C LEU A 419 3.22 -3.61 11.59
N GLY A 420 3.19 -4.66 12.44
CA GLY A 420 3.01 -6.05 12.00
C GLY A 420 4.32 -6.69 11.55
N ASN A 421 4.24 -7.86 10.91
CA ASN A 421 5.40 -8.56 10.35
C ASN A 421 5.67 -8.08 8.91
N PRO A 422 6.81 -7.43 8.61
CA PRO A 422 7.15 -6.96 7.25
C PRO A 422 7.23 -8.08 6.21
N ASP A 423 7.59 -9.30 6.62
CA ASP A 423 7.65 -10.47 5.73
C ASP A 423 6.25 -10.91 5.26
N GLY A 424 5.20 -10.45 5.93
CA GLY A 424 3.81 -10.80 5.62
C GLY A 424 3.51 -12.29 5.77
N SER A 425 2.48 -12.75 5.05
CA SER A 425 2.05 -14.15 5.01
C SER A 425 1.98 -14.66 3.57
N GLN A 426 2.29 -15.95 3.37
CA GLN A 426 2.18 -16.58 2.05
C GLN A 426 0.76 -16.48 1.48
N ARG A 427 -0.26 -16.53 2.34
CA ARG A 427 -1.67 -16.38 1.96
C ARG A 427 -1.95 -15.00 1.34
N ALA A 428 -1.48 -13.93 1.98
CA ALA A 428 -1.61 -12.57 1.48
C ALA A 428 -0.82 -12.36 0.18
N LEU A 429 0.40 -12.92 0.10
CA LEU A 429 1.21 -12.86 -1.12
C LEU A 429 0.52 -13.58 -2.31
N ASN A 430 -0.09 -14.75 -2.06
CA ASN A 430 -0.87 -15.46 -3.08
C ASN A 430 -2.06 -14.63 -3.59
N MET A 431 -2.75 -13.93 -2.69
CA MET A 431 -3.81 -12.99 -3.06
C MET A 431 -3.27 -11.84 -3.91
N LEU A 432 -2.10 -11.28 -3.56
CA LEU A 432 -1.47 -10.21 -4.34
C LEU A 432 -1.17 -10.67 -5.77
N PHE A 433 -0.65 -11.88 -5.96
CA PHE A 433 -0.37 -12.43 -7.29
C PHE A 433 -1.63 -12.56 -8.15
N ALA A 434 -2.72 -13.06 -7.57
CA ALA A 434 -3.99 -13.18 -8.27
C ALA A 434 -4.54 -11.81 -8.69
N ILE A 435 -4.55 -10.85 -7.76
CA ILE A 435 -5.01 -9.47 -8.03
C ILE A 435 -4.13 -8.79 -9.08
N ARG A 436 -2.81 -8.94 -9.00
CA ARG A 436 -1.87 -8.38 -9.99
C ARG A 436 -2.06 -9.00 -11.37
N THR A 437 -2.37 -10.29 -11.45
CA THR A 437 -2.71 -10.94 -12.72
C THR A 437 -3.93 -10.28 -13.38
N ILE A 438 -4.95 -9.94 -12.58
CA ILE A 438 -6.17 -9.28 -13.05
C ILE A 438 -5.86 -7.83 -13.49
N GLN A 439 -5.13 -7.09 -12.66
CA GLN A 439 -4.76 -5.68 -12.90
C GLN A 439 -3.85 -5.51 -14.12
N GLU A 440 -2.90 -6.41 -14.34
CA GLU A 440 -2.04 -6.39 -15.53
C GLU A 440 -2.87 -6.62 -16.79
N ARG A 441 -3.82 -7.55 -16.75
CA ARG A 441 -4.72 -7.82 -17.89
C ARG A 441 -5.62 -6.62 -18.21
N SER A 442 -6.18 -5.97 -17.18
CA SER A 442 -7.10 -4.84 -17.37
C SER A 442 -6.39 -3.51 -17.62
N GLY A 443 -5.11 -3.41 -17.25
CA GLY A 443 -4.32 -2.17 -17.27
C GLY A 443 -4.78 -1.14 -16.23
N LYS A 444 -5.62 -1.53 -15.26
CA LYS A 444 -6.27 -0.63 -14.30
C LYS A 444 -6.03 -1.07 -12.86
N ASP A 445 -6.19 -0.14 -11.93
CA ASP A 445 -6.40 -0.46 -10.51
C ASP A 445 -7.68 -1.30 -10.32
N LEU A 446 -7.87 -1.87 -9.12
CA LEU A 446 -8.97 -2.74 -8.72
C LEU A 446 -8.93 -4.13 -9.38
N GLY A 447 -10.08 -4.73 -9.74
CA GLY A 447 -10.18 -6.15 -10.12
C GLY A 447 -10.44 -7.12 -8.96
N ALA A 448 -10.67 -6.58 -7.76
CA ALA A 448 -11.11 -7.34 -6.60
C ALA A 448 -12.06 -6.53 -5.73
N THR A 449 -12.92 -7.24 -5.00
CA THR A 449 -13.87 -6.72 -4.02
C THR A 449 -13.57 -7.35 -2.67
N PHE A 450 -13.20 -6.54 -1.69
CA PHE A 450 -12.94 -6.99 -0.34
C PHE A 450 -14.17 -6.78 0.53
N LEU A 451 -14.66 -7.84 1.16
CA LEU A 451 -15.81 -7.78 2.06
C LEU A 451 -15.35 -8.26 3.43
N SER A 452 -15.51 -7.42 4.45
CA SER A 452 -15.36 -7.82 5.85
C SER A 452 -16.12 -6.85 6.75
N GLY A 453 -16.44 -7.23 7.98
CA GLY A 453 -17.09 -6.33 8.95
C GLY A 453 -16.09 -5.59 9.84
N THR A 454 -14.79 -5.83 9.61
CA THR A 454 -13.67 -5.19 10.31
C THR A 454 -12.55 -4.91 9.32
N THR A 455 -12.82 -4.06 8.32
CA THR A 455 -11.84 -3.79 7.25
C THR A 455 -10.52 -3.22 7.76
N ILE A 456 -10.54 -2.41 8.83
CA ILE A 456 -9.36 -1.84 9.48
C ILE A 456 -9.49 -2.05 10.99
N SER A 457 -8.52 -2.76 11.56
CA SER A 457 -8.62 -3.32 12.92
C SER A 457 -7.56 -2.80 13.89
N ASN A 458 -6.91 -1.65 13.58
CA ASN A 458 -6.02 -0.81 14.43
C ASN A 458 -4.55 -0.65 13.97
N SER A 459 -4.18 -0.96 12.72
CA SER A 459 -2.84 -0.65 12.22
C SER A 459 -2.87 0.25 10.99
N LEU A 460 -2.12 1.35 11.05
CA LEU A 460 -1.80 2.20 9.89
C LEU A 460 -1.31 1.40 8.68
N THR A 461 -0.59 0.30 8.94
CA THR A 461 -0.11 -0.60 7.90
C THR A 461 -1.27 -1.24 7.13
N GLU A 462 -2.37 -1.61 7.80
CA GLU A 462 -3.50 -2.29 7.15
C GLU A 462 -4.11 -1.41 6.05
N LEU A 463 -4.28 -0.11 6.30
CA LEU A 463 -4.81 0.83 5.32
C LEU A 463 -3.88 0.99 4.11
N TYR A 464 -2.57 1.14 4.33
CA TYR A 464 -1.59 1.14 3.24
C TYR A 464 -1.66 -0.16 2.42
N LEU A 465 -1.77 -1.31 3.08
CA LEU A 465 -1.81 -2.61 2.40
C LEU A 465 -3.10 -2.80 1.59
N LEU A 466 -4.24 -2.25 2.02
CA LEU A 466 -5.46 -2.21 1.21
C LEU A 466 -5.22 -1.45 -0.10
N PHE A 467 -4.58 -0.27 -0.04
CA PHE A 467 -4.22 0.47 -1.25
C PHE A 467 -3.16 -0.27 -2.07
N LYS A 468 -2.21 -0.95 -1.43
CA LYS A 468 -1.24 -1.80 -2.13
C LYS A 468 -1.95 -2.91 -2.91
N TYR A 469 -3.00 -3.52 -2.39
CA TYR A 469 -3.80 -4.48 -3.15
C TYR A 469 -4.58 -3.80 -4.28
N LEU A 470 -5.39 -2.79 -3.95
CA LEU A 470 -6.49 -2.35 -4.80
C LEU A 470 -6.18 -1.12 -5.65
N ARG A 471 -5.20 -0.29 -5.27
CA ARG A 471 -4.89 0.99 -5.94
C ARG A 471 -3.39 1.25 -6.16
N PRO A 472 -2.59 0.28 -6.66
CA PRO A 472 -1.15 0.48 -6.83
C PRO A 472 -0.78 1.63 -7.78
N GLN A 473 -1.51 1.82 -8.89
CA GLN A 473 -1.20 2.90 -9.84
C GLN A 473 -1.54 4.26 -9.24
N ALA A 474 -2.63 4.37 -8.49
CA ALA A 474 -2.98 5.61 -7.81
C ALA A 474 -1.94 6.01 -6.74
N LEU A 475 -1.39 5.04 -5.99
CA LEU A 475 -0.28 5.26 -5.07
C LEU A 475 0.98 5.74 -5.82
N GLU A 476 1.33 5.08 -6.92
CA GLU A 476 2.48 5.44 -7.75
C GLU A 476 2.36 6.87 -8.33
N LYS A 477 1.15 7.26 -8.77
CA LYS A 477 0.87 8.65 -9.21
C LYS A 477 1.07 9.69 -8.11
N GLN A 478 0.84 9.33 -6.85
CA GLN A 478 1.11 10.20 -5.69
C GLN A 478 2.60 10.21 -5.28
N GLY A 479 3.46 9.44 -5.97
CA GLY A 479 4.86 9.24 -5.60
C GLY A 479 5.04 8.32 -4.38
N ILE A 480 4.05 7.47 -4.10
CA ILE A 480 4.03 6.56 -2.95
C ILE A 480 4.34 5.14 -3.44
N ASN A 481 5.59 4.73 -3.29
CA ASN A 481 6.06 3.40 -3.70
C ASN A 481 6.40 2.47 -2.52
N SER A 482 6.34 2.99 -1.29
CA SER A 482 6.67 2.25 -0.07
C SER A 482 5.77 2.66 1.09
N PHE A 483 5.75 1.84 2.14
CA PHE A 483 5.06 2.18 3.38
C PHE A 483 5.66 3.44 4.01
N ASP A 484 6.98 3.60 3.98
CA ASP A 484 7.66 4.77 4.54
C ASP A 484 7.30 6.06 3.79
N ALA A 485 7.18 6.00 2.46
CA ALA A 485 6.72 7.12 1.65
C ALA A 485 5.27 7.51 1.98
N TRP A 486 4.40 6.51 2.17
CA TRP A 486 3.02 6.73 2.59
C TRP A 486 2.94 7.32 4.00
N ALA A 487 3.68 6.75 4.95
CA ALA A 487 3.71 7.18 6.34
C ALA A 487 4.30 8.60 6.48
N ALA A 488 5.26 8.99 5.64
CA ALA A 488 5.80 10.34 5.63
C ALA A 488 4.74 11.40 5.29
N VAL A 489 3.73 11.05 4.50
CA VAL A 489 2.63 11.95 4.13
C VAL A 489 1.51 11.91 5.16
N PHE A 490 1.06 10.71 5.55
CA PHE A 490 -0.22 10.52 6.26
C PHE A 490 -0.08 10.16 7.74
N ALA A 491 1.12 9.96 8.27
CA ALA A 491 1.31 9.49 9.63
C ALA A 491 2.28 10.35 10.44
N LYS A 492 1.97 10.55 11.72
CA LYS A 492 2.87 11.16 12.69
C LYS A 492 3.33 10.11 13.71
N LYS A 493 4.63 10.08 13.97
CA LYS A 493 5.21 9.25 15.02
C LYS A 493 5.00 9.90 16.38
N SER A 494 4.63 9.11 17.37
CA SER A 494 4.72 9.45 18.77
C SER A 494 5.82 8.62 19.43
N THR A 495 6.46 9.21 20.42
CA THR A 495 7.45 8.54 21.27
C THR A 495 6.85 8.35 22.65
N ASP A 496 6.84 7.12 23.15
CA ASP A 496 6.50 6.80 24.54
C ASP A 496 7.70 6.18 25.26
N TYR A 497 7.71 6.26 26.59
CA TYR A 497 8.71 5.61 27.44
C TYR A 497 8.05 4.46 28.20
N GLU A 498 8.60 3.25 28.09
CA GLU A 498 8.12 2.05 28.76
C GLU A 498 9.26 1.38 29.53
N PHE A 499 8.97 0.73 30.65
CA PHE A 499 9.97 -0.09 31.35
C PHE A 499 10.22 -1.41 30.61
N SER A 500 11.48 -1.79 30.47
CA SER A 500 11.90 -3.10 29.97
C SER A 500 11.63 -4.19 31.01
N ILE A 501 11.76 -5.45 30.59
CA ILE A 501 11.78 -6.62 31.50
C ILE A 501 12.93 -6.53 32.52
N THR A 502 13.98 -5.77 32.21
CA THR A 502 15.13 -5.50 33.08
C THR A 502 14.99 -4.22 33.92
N ASN A 503 13.80 -3.60 33.96
CA ASN A 503 13.51 -2.32 34.61
C ASN A 503 14.30 -1.11 34.07
N ASP A 504 14.82 -1.21 32.85
CA ASP A 504 15.41 -0.07 32.14
C ASP A 504 14.32 0.72 31.40
N ILE A 505 14.40 2.05 31.38
CA ILE A 505 13.48 2.87 30.59
C ILE A 505 13.85 2.75 29.11
N ILE A 506 12.92 2.22 28.30
CA ILE A 506 13.04 2.07 26.85
C ILE A 506 12.10 3.05 26.15
N GLN A 507 12.66 3.82 25.23
CA GLN A 507 11.90 4.62 24.28
C GLN A 507 11.30 3.72 23.20
N LYS A 508 9.98 3.78 23.00
CA LYS A 508 9.27 3.11 21.90
C LYS A 508 8.59 4.13 20.99
N GLU A 509 8.90 4.02 19.71
CA GLU A 509 8.18 4.75 18.67
C GLU A 509 6.93 3.97 18.24
N ARG A 510 5.84 4.71 17.99
CA ARG A 510 4.59 4.19 17.44
C ARG A 510 4.06 5.19 16.43
N PHE A 511 3.51 4.70 15.32
CA PHE A 511 2.62 5.57 14.55
C PHE A 511 1.22 5.45 15.15
N ARG A 512 0.70 6.55 15.72
CA ARG A 512 -0.62 6.57 16.38
C ARG A 512 -1.61 7.50 15.71
N THR A 513 -1.13 8.50 14.96
CA THR A 513 -1.94 9.61 14.50
C THR A 513 -1.86 9.72 13.00
N PHE A 514 -3.03 9.71 12.35
CA PHE A 514 -3.16 10.13 10.96
C PHE A 514 -3.14 11.67 10.87
N ILE A 515 -2.47 12.17 9.85
CA ILE A 515 -2.52 13.57 9.42
C ILE A 515 -3.08 13.60 7.99
N LYS A 516 -3.58 14.76 7.54
CA LYS A 516 -4.23 14.90 6.22
C LYS A 516 -5.39 13.89 6.05
N VAL A 517 -6.17 13.76 7.13
CA VAL A 517 -7.29 12.82 7.23
C VAL A 517 -8.35 13.07 6.15
N PRO A 518 -8.74 14.32 5.82
CA PRO A 518 -9.71 14.56 4.75
C PRO A 518 -9.28 13.96 3.40
N GLU A 519 -8.01 14.13 3.01
CA GLU A 519 -7.47 13.64 1.74
C GLU A 519 -7.32 12.13 1.75
N LEU A 520 -6.87 11.56 2.88
CA LEU A 520 -6.79 10.10 3.04
C LEU A 520 -8.19 9.45 3.01
N ALA A 521 -9.18 10.08 3.65
CA ALA A 521 -10.57 9.63 3.62
C ALA A 521 -11.16 9.74 2.22
N ALA A 522 -10.89 10.83 1.48
CA ALA A 522 -11.30 10.97 0.09
C ALA A 522 -10.65 9.91 -0.81
N PHE A 523 -9.37 9.61 -0.58
CA PHE A 523 -8.66 8.55 -1.30
C PHE A 523 -9.22 7.15 -0.96
N TYR A 524 -9.64 6.92 0.28
CA TYR A 524 -10.31 5.68 0.68
C TYR A 524 -11.72 5.56 0.10
N ALA A 525 -12.51 6.64 0.11
CA ALA A 525 -13.89 6.68 -0.36
C ALA A 525 -14.07 6.37 -1.86
N GLU A 526 -12.99 6.45 -2.65
CA GLU A 526 -13.01 6.03 -4.06
C GLU A 526 -13.16 4.51 -4.23
N VAL A 527 -12.84 3.74 -3.18
CA VAL A 527 -12.90 2.27 -3.19
C VAL A 527 -13.80 1.72 -2.08
N TRP A 528 -14.53 2.58 -1.38
CA TRP A 528 -15.32 2.20 -0.21
C TRP A 528 -16.73 2.77 -0.30
N GLU A 529 -17.73 1.92 -0.03
CA GLU A 529 -19.13 2.31 0.13
C GLU A 529 -19.54 2.38 1.59
#